data_AF-A0A973JHW2-F1
#
_entry.id   AF-A0A973JHW2-F1
#
_cell.length_a   1.000
_cell.length_b   1.000
_cell.length_c   1.000
_cell.angle_alpha   90.00
_cell.angle_beta   90.00
_cell.angle_gamma   90.00
#
_symmetry.space_group_name_H-M   'P 1'
#
loop_
_entity.id
_entity.type
_entity.pdbx_description
1 polymer ?
#
loop_
_entity_poly.entity_id
_entity_poly.type
_entity_poly.pdbx_seq_one_letter_code
_entity_poly.pdbx_strand_id
1 'polypeptide(L)'
;MTPDHGEPIGQVTPAPGSAARSVQPATGTRLDPWIDSYADRTHGMRASEIRALFAVANRPEVVSLAGGMPYLAGLPLEALAESAHELLLTRGTTALQYGSGQGDETLREQILEVMRLEGISAHPDDVVVTTGSQQALDLVTRLFIDPGDVIVAEAPSYVGALGVFRSYQAEVVHVPLDEHGLVPEALEEVLARLASQGRRATMLYTVPNFHNPA
;
A
#
# COMPACT_ATOMS: atom_id res chain seq x y z
N MET A 1 50.98 18.00 16.26
CA MET A 1 50.26 19.17 16.79
C MET A 1 48.86 19.13 16.17
N THR A 2 47.96 18.46 16.88
CA THR A 2 46.54 18.26 16.53
C THR A 2 45.76 19.57 16.70
N PRO A 3 44.90 19.97 15.75
CA PRO A 3 43.87 20.95 16.02
C PRO A 3 42.68 20.30 16.70
N ASP A 4 42.09 21.16 17.52
CA ASP A 4 41.21 20.95 18.64
C ASP A 4 39.74 20.70 18.26
N HIS A 5 39.01 20.20 19.24
CA HIS A 5 37.66 19.66 19.23
C HIS A 5 36.58 20.62 18.70
N GLY A 6 35.73 20.11 17.79
CA GLY A 6 34.47 20.76 17.41
C GLY A 6 33.44 20.69 18.54
N GLU A 7 32.72 21.80 18.73
CA GLU A 7 31.68 22.00 19.74
C GLU A 7 30.53 20.97 19.66
N PRO A 8 29.89 20.63 20.80
CA PRO A 8 28.73 19.74 20.82
C PRO A 8 27.48 20.42 20.23
N ILE A 9 26.80 19.70 19.34
CA ILE A 9 25.54 20.10 18.70
C ILE A 9 24.47 20.31 19.78
N GLY A 10 23.84 21.49 19.80
CA GLY A 10 22.86 21.92 20.79
C GLY A 10 21.64 21.00 20.92
N GLN A 11 21.19 20.81 22.16
CA GLN A 11 19.96 20.09 22.48
C GLN A 11 18.73 20.84 21.95
N VAL A 12 17.97 20.19 21.08
CA VAL A 12 16.66 20.69 20.64
C VAL A 12 15.65 20.42 21.76
N THR A 13 15.10 21.49 22.33
CA THR A 13 14.00 21.40 23.32
C THR A 13 12.67 21.26 22.57
N PRO A 14 11.84 20.24 22.84
CA PRO A 14 10.53 20.15 22.21
C PRO A 14 9.57 21.23 22.75
N ALA A 15 8.76 21.80 21.86
CA ALA A 15 7.76 22.81 22.18
C ALA A 15 6.63 22.22 23.07
N PRO A 16 6.08 22.98 24.04
CA PRO A 16 5.04 22.48 24.91
C PRO A 16 3.65 22.65 24.25
N GLY A 17 2.88 21.56 24.18
CA GLY A 17 1.43 21.65 23.98
C GLY A 17 0.84 20.67 22.99
N SER A 18 0.63 19.42 23.42
CA SER A 18 -0.52 18.63 22.99
C SER A 18 -0.86 17.67 24.13
N ALA A 19 -2.06 17.79 24.68
CA ALA A 19 -2.52 16.96 25.77
C ALA A 19 -2.57 15.50 25.31
N ALA A 20 -1.65 14.69 25.83
CA ALA A 20 -1.62 13.27 25.57
C ALA A 20 -2.92 12.62 26.05
N ARG A 21 -3.75 12.15 25.11
CA ARG A 21 -4.77 11.17 25.43
C ARG A 21 -4.04 9.90 25.85
N SER A 22 -4.24 9.48 27.10
CA SER A 22 -3.66 8.26 27.66
C SER A 22 -4.19 7.04 26.90
N VAL A 23 -3.40 6.55 25.94
CA VAL A 23 -3.61 5.24 25.34
C VAL A 23 -3.20 4.21 26.39
N GLN A 24 -4.14 3.34 26.81
CA GLN A 24 -3.79 2.22 27.68
C GLN A 24 -2.80 1.31 26.92
N PRO A 25 -1.63 0.99 27.49
CA PRO A 25 -0.64 0.17 26.80
C PRO A 25 -1.24 -1.22 26.58
N ALA A 26 -1.29 -1.63 25.31
CA ALA A 26 -1.59 -3.00 24.96
C ALA A 26 -0.48 -3.88 25.56
N THR A 27 -0.83 -4.70 26.55
CA THR A 27 0.12 -5.61 27.19
C THR A 27 0.51 -6.71 26.21
N GLY A 28 1.56 -6.46 25.43
CA GLY A 28 2.29 -7.51 24.72
C GLY A 28 2.83 -8.54 25.72
N THR A 29 3.04 -9.77 25.27
CA THR A 29 3.72 -10.78 26.07
C THR A 29 5.12 -10.26 26.43
N ARG A 30 5.46 -10.20 27.73
CA ARG A 30 6.75 -9.71 28.28
C ARG A 30 8.01 -10.48 27.80
N LEU A 31 7.88 -11.30 26.75
CA LEU A 31 8.95 -12.09 26.15
C LEU A 31 9.74 -11.30 25.09
N ASP A 32 9.22 -10.16 24.65
CA ASP A 32 9.91 -9.27 23.72
C ASP A 32 10.57 -8.09 24.48
N PRO A 33 11.90 -8.06 24.62
CA PRO A 33 12.60 -7.00 25.34
C PRO A 33 12.53 -5.64 24.64
N TRP A 34 12.05 -5.57 23.39
CA TRP A 34 11.96 -4.33 22.59
C TRP A 34 10.56 -3.73 22.57
N ILE A 35 9.60 -4.29 23.30
CA ILE A 35 8.18 -3.92 23.23
C ILE A 35 7.94 -2.41 23.46
N ASP A 36 8.75 -1.78 24.31
CA ASP A 36 8.66 -0.34 24.64
C ASP A 36 9.43 0.56 23.64
N SER A 37 10.15 -0.03 22.69
CA SER A 37 10.89 0.68 21.64
C SER A 37 10.15 0.74 20.30
N TYR A 38 9.02 0.03 20.18
CA TYR A 38 8.22 0.07 18.96
C TYR A 38 7.47 1.39 18.83
N ALA A 39 7.25 1.80 17.58
CA ALA A 39 6.48 3.01 17.31
C ALA A 39 5.03 2.83 17.79
N ASP A 40 4.43 3.86 18.41
CA ASP A 40 3.07 3.78 18.99
C ASP A 40 2.03 3.14 18.07
N ARG A 41 2.10 3.40 16.76
CA ARG A 41 1.21 2.83 15.74
C ARG A 41 1.19 1.30 15.70
N THR A 42 2.28 0.63 16.10
CA THR A 42 2.37 -0.83 16.08
C THR A 42 1.46 -1.49 17.11
N HIS A 43 1.06 -0.78 18.18
CA HIS A 43 0.11 -1.31 19.16
C HIS A 43 -1.28 -1.57 18.57
N GLY A 44 -1.67 -0.82 17.53
CA GLY A 44 -2.94 -0.99 16.81
C GLY A 44 -2.87 -2.02 15.67
N MET A 45 -1.68 -2.50 15.31
CA MET A 45 -1.51 -3.45 14.21
C MET A 45 -2.12 -4.80 14.59
N ARG A 46 -2.87 -5.38 13.65
CA ARG A 46 -3.48 -6.71 13.77
C ARG A 46 -2.80 -7.67 12.82
N ALA A 47 -2.86 -8.97 13.14
CA ALA A 47 -2.43 -10.00 12.22
C ALA A 47 -3.20 -9.89 10.89
N SER A 48 -2.53 -10.18 9.79
CA SER A 48 -3.14 -10.10 8.46
C SER A 48 -4.21 -11.17 8.28
N GLU A 49 -5.46 -10.75 8.13
CA GLU A 49 -6.59 -11.63 7.78
C GLU A 49 -6.35 -12.36 6.45
N ILE A 50 -5.70 -11.69 5.49
CA ILE A 50 -5.26 -12.32 4.23
C ILE A 50 -4.26 -13.44 4.49
N ARG A 51 -3.29 -13.24 5.39
CA ARG A 51 -2.31 -14.28 5.73
C ARG A 51 -2.99 -15.47 6.40
N ALA A 52 -3.95 -15.23 7.29
CA ALA A 52 -4.74 -16.29 7.91
C ALA A 52 -5.55 -17.06 6.84
N LEU A 53 -6.18 -16.34 5.92
CA LEU A 53 -6.92 -16.92 4.79
C LEU A 53 -6.03 -17.79 3.90
N PHE A 54 -4.85 -17.29 3.50
CA PHE A 54 -3.91 -18.04 2.66
C PHE A 54 -3.29 -19.24 3.39
N ALA A 55 -3.05 -19.15 4.69
CA ALA A 55 -2.57 -20.29 5.47
C ALA A 55 -3.55 -21.47 5.44
N VAL A 56 -4.86 -21.18 5.41
CA VAL A 56 -5.90 -22.20 5.22
C VAL A 56 -6.01 -22.63 3.76
N ALA A 57 -5.97 -21.67 2.82
CA ALA A 57 -6.13 -21.93 1.39
C ALA A 57 -5.03 -22.80 0.77
N ASN A 58 -3.81 -22.75 1.31
CA ASN A 58 -2.67 -23.54 0.84
C ASN A 58 -2.63 -24.96 1.41
N ARG A 59 -3.62 -25.36 2.22
CA ARG A 59 -3.73 -26.74 2.72
C ARG A 59 -4.20 -27.65 1.58
N PRO A 60 -3.47 -28.74 1.25
CA PRO A 60 -3.81 -29.63 0.13
C PRO A 60 -5.24 -30.19 0.18
N GLU A 61 -5.81 -30.34 1.37
CA GLU A 61 -7.15 -30.85 1.61
C GLU A 61 -8.27 -29.82 1.45
N VAL A 62 -7.93 -28.54 1.23
CA VAL A 62 -8.90 -27.44 1.11
C VAL A 62 -9.02 -27.04 -0.36
N VAL A 63 -10.23 -27.12 -0.90
CA VAL A 63 -10.57 -26.43 -2.16
C VAL A 63 -10.88 -24.98 -1.80
N SER A 64 -9.91 -24.09 -1.99
CA SER A 64 -10.08 -22.66 -1.71
C SER A 64 -10.72 -21.93 -2.88
N LEU A 65 -11.87 -21.31 -2.62
CA LEU A 65 -12.50 -20.33 -3.51
C LEU A 65 -12.30 -18.88 -3.04
N ALA A 66 -11.56 -18.70 -1.94
CA ALA A 66 -11.44 -17.42 -1.25
C ALA A 66 -10.22 -16.59 -1.67
N GLY A 67 -9.33 -17.14 -2.50
CA GLY A 67 -8.12 -16.48 -2.96
C GLY A 67 -8.13 -16.30 -4.48
N GLY A 68 -7.74 -15.12 -4.97
CA GLY A 68 -7.49 -14.84 -6.39
C GLY A 68 -6.15 -15.42 -6.88
N MET A 69 -5.85 -16.67 -6.53
CA MET A 69 -4.60 -17.32 -6.91
C MET A 69 -4.60 -17.61 -8.42
N PRO A 70 -3.58 -17.16 -9.17
CA PRO A 70 -3.52 -17.39 -10.61
C PRO A 70 -3.32 -18.88 -10.93
N TYR A 71 -3.84 -19.33 -12.07
CA TYR A 71 -3.60 -20.68 -12.59
C TYR A 71 -2.18 -20.80 -13.17
N LEU A 72 -1.21 -21.08 -12.30
CA LEU A 72 0.22 -21.09 -12.67
C LEU A 72 0.58 -22.12 -13.73
N ALA A 73 -0.15 -23.24 -13.82
CA ALA A 73 0.09 -24.26 -14.85
C ALA A 73 -0.27 -23.78 -16.27
N GLY A 74 -1.01 -22.66 -16.40
CA GLY A 74 -1.28 -22.01 -17.68
C GLY A 74 -0.22 -20.99 -18.09
N LEU A 75 0.81 -20.76 -17.27
CA LEU A 75 1.88 -19.83 -17.62
C LEU A 75 2.78 -20.45 -18.71
N PRO A 76 3.25 -19.66 -19.69
CA PRO A 76 4.16 -20.12 -20.73
C PRO A 76 5.59 -20.21 -20.17
N LEU A 77 5.85 -21.22 -19.35
CA LEU A 77 7.10 -21.35 -18.58
C LEU A 77 8.34 -21.40 -19.49
N GLU A 78 8.26 -22.05 -20.64
CA GLU A 78 9.34 -22.13 -21.62
C GLU A 78 9.71 -20.74 -22.14
N ALA A 79 8.72 -19.95 -22.58
CA ALA A 79 8.95 -18.61 -23.11
C ALA A 79 9.49 -17.65 -22.04
N LEU A 80 9.03 -17.80 -20.79
CA LEU A 80 9.55 -17.03 -19.65
C LEU A 80 11.02 -17.37 -19.37
N ALA A 81 11.38 -18.66 -19.42
CA ALA A 81 12.74 -19.11 -19.22
C ALA A 81 13.68 -18.62 -20.32
N GLU A 82 13.26 -18.71 -21.59
CA GLU A 82 14.01 -18.19 -22.74
C GLU A 82 14.24 -16.68 -22.63
N SER A 83 13.19 -15.92 -22.28
CA SER A 83 13.28 -14.47 -22.10
C SER A 83 14.25 -14.09 -20.97
N ALA A 84 14.19 -14.80 -19.84
CA ALA A 84 15.10 -14.58 -18.72
C ALA A 84 16.56 -14.92 -19.10
N HIS A 85 16.76 -16.00 -19.85
CA HIS A 85 18.08 -16.40 -20.34
C HIS A 85 18.68 -15.34 -21.27
N GLU A 86 17.91 -14.87 -22.26
CA GLU A 86 18.35 -13.81 -23.18
C GLU A 86 18.67 -12.51 -22.44
N LEU A 87 17.82 -12.09 -21.51
CA LEU A 87 18.03 -10.89 -20.69
C LEU A 87 19.35 -10.99 -19.91
N LEU A 88 19.65 -12.14 -19.33
CA LEU A 88 20.89 -12.34 -18.57
C LEU A 88 22.13 -12.28 -19.47
N LEU A 89 22.08 -12.86 -20.67
CA LEU A 89 23.22 -12.86 -21.58
C LEU A 89 23.46 -11.49 -22.25
N THR A 90 22.40 -10.74 -22.52
CA THR A 90 22.49 -9.49 -23.30
C THR A 90 22.55 -8.25 -22.42
N ARG A 91 21.84 -8.22 -21.29
CA ARG A 91 21.70 -7.06 -20.40
C ARG A 91 21.95 -7.39 -18.92
N GLY A 92 22.45 -8.57 -18.59
CA GLY A 92 22.53 -9.07 -17.21
C GLY A 92 23.31 -8.16 -16.25
N THR A 93 24.43 -7.56 -16.69
CA THR A 93 25.20 -6.63 -15.85
C THR A 93 24.45 -5.36 -15.51
N THR A 94 23.59 -4.87 -16.41
CA THR A 94 22.70 -3.73 -16.14
C THR A 94 21.53 -4.16 -15.27
N ALA A 95 20.88 -5.28 -15.61
CA ALA A 95 19.68 -5.77 -14.92
C ALA A 95 19.95 -6.16 -13.45
N LEU A 96 21.16 -6.63 -13.13
CA LEU A 96 21.56 -7.05 -11.79
C LEU A 96 22.26 -5.95 -10.97
N GLN A 97 22.50 -4.77 -11.57
CA GLN A 97 23.11 -3.63 -10.90
C GLN A 97 22.03 -2.72 -10.31
N TYR A 98 22.40 -1.91 -9.31
CA TYR A 98 21.57 -0.80 -8.86
C TYR A 98 21.15 0.10 -10.02
N GLY A 99 19.86 0.43 -10.06
CA GLY A 99 19.26 1.33 -11.05
C GLY A 99 18.60 2.54 -10.40
N SER A 100 17.84 3.29 -11.20
CA SER A 100 17.02 4.40 -10.73
C SER A 100 15.95 3.92 -9.75
N GLY A 101 15.63 4.75 -8.74
CA GLY A 101 14.53 4.48 -7.81
C GLY A 101 13.15 4.49 -8.47
N GLN A 102 13.01 5.05 -9.67
CA GLN A 102 11.76 5.01 -10.45
C GLN A 102 11.61 3.73 -11.29
N GLY A 103 12.66 2.92 -11.41
CA GLY A 103 12.73 1.78 -12.31
C GLY A 103 13.44 2.06 -13.63
N ASP A 104 13.54 1.03 -14.47
CA ASP A 104 14.16 1.10 -15.79
C ASP A 104 13.39 2.07 -16.71
N GLU A 105 14.11 2.97 -17.38
CA GLU A 105 13.52 4.00 -18.23
C GLU A 105 12.80 3.42 -19.45
N THR A 106 13.38 2.41 -20.11
CA THR A 106 12.75 1.75 -21.25
C THR A 106 11.43 1.10 -20.84
N LEU A 107 11.38 0.46 -19.67
CA LEU A 107 10.13 -0.07 -19.13
C LEU A 107 9.09 1.04 -18.87
N ARG A 108 9.49 2.18 -18.30
CA ARG A 108 8.59 3.32 -18.07
C ARG A 108 8.00 3.85 -19.39
N GLU A 109 8.81 3.98 -20.43
CA GLU A 109 8.34 4.37 -21.78
C GLU A 109 7.35 3.35 -22.35
N GLN A 110 7.61 2.05 -22.20
CA GLN A 110 6.70 1.00 -22.64
C GLN A 110 5.38 0.99 -21.87
N ILE A 111 5.39 1.31 -20.57
CA ILE A 111 4.17 1.49 -19.79
C ILE A 111 3.31 2.63 -20.39
N LEU A 112 3.93 3.72 -20.84
CA LEU A 112 3.21 4.82 -21.49
C LEU A 112 2.53 4.42 -22.81
N GLU A 113 3.11 3.47 -23.56
CA GLU A 113 2.47 2.89 -24.75
C GLU A 113 1.11 2.26 -24.38
N VAL A 114 1.08 1.48 -23.30
CA VAL A 114 -0.15 0.85 -22.80
C VAL A 114 -1.13 1.91 -22.28
N MET A 115 -0.65 2.87 -21.49
CA MET A 115 -1.49 3.96 -20.96
C MET A 115 -2.16 4.77 -22.07
N ARG A 116 -1.50 4.94 -23.22
CA ARG A 116 -2.06 5.67 -24.36
C ARG A 116 -3.27 4.97 -24.98
N LEU A 117 -3.35 3.63 -24.88
CA LEU A 117 -4.52 2.88 -25.35
C LEU A 117 -5.79 3.25 -24.56
N GLU A 118 -5.61 3.66 -23.29
CA GLU A 118 -6.67 4.20 -22.42
C GLU A 118 -6.80 5.74 -22.52
N GLY A 119 -6.14 6.37 -23.49
CA GLY A 119 -6.20 7.81 -23.73
C GLY A 119 -5.39 8.67 -22.75
N ILE A 120 -4.50 8.07 -21.95
CA ILE A 120 -3.69 8.79 -20.97
C ILE A 120 -2.35 9.19 -21.60
N SER A 121 -1.99 10.48 -21.49
CA SER A 121 -0.71 11.03 -21.93
C SER A 121 0.09 11.53 -20.74
N ALA A 122 1.34 11.08 -20.60
CA ALA A 122 2.26 11.45 -19.51
C ALA A 122 3.72 11.40 -19.98
N HIS A 123 4.65 11.87 -19.15
CA HIS A 123 6.10 11.75 -19.35
C HIS A 123 6.64 10.51 -18.61
N PRO A 124 7.73 9.85 -19.05
CA PRO A 124 8.29 8.71 -18.32
C PRO A 124 8.61 9.02 -16.86
N ASP A 125 9.00 10.26 -16.56
CA ASP A 125 9.32 10.71 -15.19
C ASP A 125 8.10 10.82 -14.27
N ASP A 126 6.88 10.77 -14.82
CA ASP A 126 5.64 10.68 -14.06
C ASP A 126 5.35 9.23 -13.61
N VAL A 127 6.14 8.25 -14.07
CA VAL A 127 5.94 6.81 -13.80
C VAL A 127 6.97 6.29 -12.81
N VAL A 128 6.49 5.57 -11.79
CA VAL A 128 7.33 4.80 -10.86
C VAL A 128 6.95 3.33 -10.96
N VAL A 129 7.91 2.48 -11.29
CA VAL A 129 7.74 1.03 -11.32
C VAL A 129 7.71 0.51 -9.88
N THR A 130 6.70 -0.28 -9.56
CA THR A 130 6.54 -0.96 -8.27
C THR A 130 6.59 -2.48 -8.45
N THR A 131 6.81 -3.22 -7.37
CA THR A 131 6.76 -4.69 -7.32
C THR A 131 5.33 -5.23 -7.25
N GLY A 132 4.33 -4.38 -7.49
CA GLY A 132 2.92 -4.73 -7.53
C GLY A 132 2.03 -3.65 -6.90
N SER A 133 0.72 -3.77 -7.16
CA SER A 133 -0.30 -2.82 -6.68
C SER A 133 -0.31 -2.67 -5.16
N GLN A 134 0.04 -3.72 -4.40
CA GLN A 134 0.13 -3.66 -2.95
C GLN A 134 1.25 -2.72 -2.45
N GLN A 135 2.39 -2.69 -3.13
CA GLN A 135 3.45 -1.73 -2.83
C GLN A 135 3.03 -0.32 -3.24
N ALA A 136 2.44 -0.16 -4.42
CA ALA A 136 1.94 1.13 -4.88
C ALA A 136 0.93 1.74 -3.88
N LEU A 137 -0.01 0.92 -3.39
CA LEU A 137 -1.00 1.35 -2.40
C LEU A 137 -0.37 1.75 -1.07
N ASP A 138 0.62 1.00 -0.58
CA ASP A 138 1.39 1.37 0.63
C ASP A 138 2.11 2.71 0.44
N LEU A 139 2.76 2.93 -0.70
CA LEU A 139 3.46 4.18 -1.00
C LEU A 139 2.51 5.38 -1.05
N VAL A 140 1.40 5.28 -1.78
CA VAL A 140 0.40 6.35 -1.88
C VAL A 140 -0.18 6.66 -0.51
N THR A 141 -0.54 5.63 0.27
CA THR A 141 -1.08 5.83 1.62
C THR A 141 -0.05 6.53 2.51
N ARG A 142 1.22 6.07 2.49
CA ARG A 142 2.31 6.68 3.27
C ARG A 142 2.54 8.14 2.95
N LEU A 143 2.41 8.53 1.68
CA LEU A 143 2.72 9.88 1.21
C LEU A 143 1.60 10.89 1.53
N PHE A 144 0.34 10.45 1.47
CA PHE A 144 -0.80 11.37 1.49
C PHE A 144 -1.67 11.28 2.75
N ILE A 145 -1.48 10.28 3.61
CA ILE A 145 -2.40 10.00 4.72
C ILE A 145 -1.70 10.13 6.07
N ASP A 146 -2.19 11.07 6.87
CA ASP A 146 -1.81 11.22 8.28
C ASP A 146 -2.70 10.35 9.20
N PRO A 147 -2.26 10.02 10.42
CA PRO A 147 -3.11 9.35 11.40
C PRO A 147 -4.42 10.10 11.66
N GLY A 148 -5.55 9.42 11.46
CA GLY A 148 -6.90 9.98 11.61
C GLY A 148 -7.50 10.59 10.34
N ASP A 149 -6.74 10.71 9.25
CA ASP A 149 -7.29 11.11 7.96
C ASP A 149 -8.32 10.10 7.44
N VAL A 150 -9.25 10.61 6.63
CA VAL A 150 -10.36 9.80 6.11
C VAL A 150 -10.05 9.31 4.71
N ILE A 151 -10.12 8.00 4.54
CA ILE A 151 -10.16 7.34 3.23
C ILE A 151 -11.59 6.86 3.00
N VAL A 152 -12.19 7.28 1.89
CA VAL A 152 -13.46 6.73 1.45
C VAL A 152 -13.19 5.49 0.60
N ALA A 153 -13.90 4.40 0.86
CA ALA A 153 -13.74 3.15 0.13
C ALA A 153 -15.09 2.49 -0.14
N GLU A 154 -15.14 1.66 -1.18
CA GLU A 154 -16.30 0.83 -1.49
C GLU A 154 -16.67 -0.13 -0.34
N ALA A 155 -17.88 -0.68 -0.34
CA ALA A 155 -18.30 -1.77 0.53
C ALA A 155 -19.14 -2.80 -0.24
N PRO A 156 -18.71 -4.08 -0.28
CA PRO A 156 -17.45 -4.63 0.24
C PRO A 156 -16.20 -4.03 -0.44
N SER A 157 -15.00 -4.25 0.12
CA SER A 157 -13.74 -3.78 -0.48
C SER A 157 -12.60 -4.76 -0.26
N TYR A 158 -11.52 -4.58 -1.03
CA TYR A 158 -10.32 -5.42 -0.95
C TYR A 158 -9.65 -5.34 0.43
N VAL A 159 -9.65 -6.48 1.13
CA VAL A 159 -9.08 -6.61 2.49
C VAL A 159 -7.62 -6.18 2.62
N GLY A 160 -6.82 -6.26 1.54
CA GLY A 160 -5.42 -5.84 1.54
C GLY A 160 -5.28 -4.33 1.63
N ALA A 161 -6.15 -3.59 0.96
CA ALA A 161 -6.21 -2.14 1.06
C ALA A 161 -6.60 -1.69 2.46
N LEU A 162 -7.65 -2.28 3.03
CA LEU A 162 -8.09 -1.96 4.38
C LEU A 162 -7.00 -2.25 5.43
N GLY A 163 -6.18 -3.29 5.20
CA GLY A 163 -5.01 -3.58 6.03
C GLY A 163 -3.96 -2.46 6.01
N VAL A 164 -3.61 -1.97 4.81
CA VAL A 164 -2.68 -0.84 4.63
C VAL A 164 -3.23 0.41 5.30
N PHE A 165 -4.47 0.80 5.02
CA PHE A 165 -5.08 2.01 5.58
C PHE A 165 -5.05 2.03 7.11
N ARG A 166 -5.42 0.90 7.74
CA ARG A 166 -5.34 0.77 9.21
C ARG A 166 -3.92 0.85 9.74
N SER A 167 -2.92 0.35 9.01
CA SER A 167 -1.51 0.41 9.42
C SER A 167 -0.95 1.84 9.50
N TYR A 168 -1.53 2.76 8.71
CA TYR A 168 -1.28 4.20 8.78
C TYR A 168 -2.31 4.95 9.66
N GLN A 169 -3.14 4.21 10.42
CA GLN A 169 -4.13 4.76 11.34
C GLN A 169 -5.18 5.66 10.65
N ALA A 170 -5.45 5.41 9.37
CA ALA A 170 -6.51 6.08 8.65
C ALA A 170 -7.89 5.58 9.10
N GLU A 171 -8.89 6.46 9.09
CA GLU A 171 -10.29 6.06 9.20
C GLU A 171 -10.84 5.71 7.83
N VAL A 172 -11.41 4.53 7.69
CA VAL A 172 -12.08 4.12 6.46
C VAL A 172 -13.58 4.36 6.59
N VAL A 173 -14.12 5.17 5.69
CA VAL A 173 -15.57 5.41 5.58
C VAL A 173 -16.08 4.72 4.33
N HIS A 174 -17.06 3.85 4.50
CA HIS A 174 -17.56 3.00 3.43
C HIS A 174 -18.71 3.65 2.63
N VAL A 175 -18.74 3.38 1.32
CA VAL A 175 -19.82 3.73 0.39
C VAL A 175 -20.34 2.44 -0.26
N PRO A 176 -21.66 2.23 -0.34
CA PRO A 176 -22.22 1.02 -0.92
C PRO A 176 -21.92 0.86 -2.42
N LEU A 177 -21.89 -0.40 -2.86
CA LEU A 177 -21.90 -0.81 -4.25
C LEU A 177 -23.31 -1.27 -4.67
N ASP A 178 -23.63 -1.15 -5.96
CA ASP A 178 -24.74 -1.83 -6.63
C ASP A 178 -24.22 -2.75 -7.76
N GLU A 179 -25.12 -3.23 -8.64
CA GLU A 179 -24.76 -4.11 -9.77
C GLU A 179 -23.88 -3.43 -10.84
N HIS A 180 -23.74 -2.11 -10.78
CA HIS A 180 -22.92 -1.28 -11.66
C HIS A 180 -21.65 -0.75 -10.97
N GLY A 181 -21.43 -1.07 -9.69
CA GLY A 181 -20.27 -0.66 -8.92
C GLY A 181 -20.60 0.42 -7.89
N LEU A 182 -19.67 1.36 -7.68
CA LEU A 182 -19.80 2.40 -6.67
C LEU A 182 -21.00 3.31 -6.96
N VAL A 183 -21.92 3.44 -6.01
CA VAL A 183 -23.12 4.29 -6.14
C VAL A 183 -22.75 5.78 -5.99
N PRO A 184 -22.80 6.60 -7.06
CA PRO A 184 -22.32 7.98 -7.01
C PRO A 184 -23.12 8.87 -6.06
N GLU A 185 -24.44 8.69 -5.98
CA GLU A 185 -25.31 9.46 -5.09
C GLU A 185 -24.97 9.18 -3.62
N ALA A 186 -24.70 7.92 -3.28
CA ALA A 186 -24.28 7.53 -1.93
C ALA A 186 -22.88 8.09 -1.61
N LEU A 187 -21.97 8.15 -2.59
CA LEU A 187 -20.67 8.81 -2.43
C LEU A 187 -20.86 10.30 -2.11
N GLU A 188 -21.71 11.00 -2.85
CA GLU A 188 -22.00 12.42 -2.63
C GLU A 188 -22.57 12.68 -1.22
N GLU A 189 -23.54 11.87 -0.79
CA GLU A 189 -24.10 11.94 0.57
C GLU A 189 -23.03 11.74 1.65
N VAL A 190 -22.12 10.78 1.47
CA VAL A 190 -21.02 10.51 2.39
C VAL A 190 -20.05 11.70 2.46
N LEU A 191 -19.67 12.26 1.31
CA LEU A 191 -18.77 13.42 1.25
C LEU A 191 -19.41 14.67 1.86
N ALA A 192 -20.70 14.93 1.59
CA ALA A 192 -21.44 16.04 2.18
C ALA A 192 -21.56 15.89 3.71
N ARG A 193 -21.84 14.67 4.19
CA ARG A 193 -21.87 14.37 5.62
C ARG A 193 -20.52 14.62 6.28
N LEU A 194 -19.42 14.15 5.69
CA LEU A 194 -18.07 14.39 6.21
C LEU A 194 -17.78 15.90 6.29
N ALA A 195 -18.07 16.63 5.22
CA ALA A 195 -17.87 18.08 5.17
C ALA A 195 -18.66 18.81 6.27
N SER A 196 -19.92 18.42 6.52
CA SER A 196 -20.76 19.00 7.59
C SER A 196 -20.19 18.78 9.01
N GLN A 197 -19.36 17.75 9.18
CA GLN A 197 -18.66 17.43 10.42
C GLN A 197 -17.29 18.12 10.52
N GLY A 198 -16.92 18.96 9.56
CA GLY A 198 -15.59 19.57 9.48
C GLY A 198 -14.49 18.58 9.09
N ARG A 199 -14.85 17.45 8.47
CA ARG A 199 -13.94 16.38 8.05
C ARG A 199 -13.83 16.36 6.53
N ARG A 200 -12.67 15.98 6.00
CA ARG A 200 -12.45 15.86 4.56
C ARG A 200 -12.00 14.45 4.22
N ALA A 201 -12.54 13.88 3.15
CA ALA A 201 -11.96 12.69 2.53
C ALA A 201 -10.63 13.06 1.86
N THR A 202 -9.53 12.48 2.32
CA THR A 202 -8.20 12.71 1.72
C THR A 202 -8.03 11.90 0.44
N MET A 203 -8.65 10.72 0.36
CA MET A 203 -8.58 9.82 -0.80
C MET A 203 -9.89 9.02 -0.97
N LEU A 204 -10.25 8.73 -2.22
CA LEU A 204 -11.20 7.68 -2.58
C LEU A 204 -10.42 6.46 -3.10
N TYR A 205 -10.66 5.29 -2.53
CA TYR A 205 -10.16 4.00 -3.02
C TYR A 205 -11.28 3.22 -3.70
N THR A 206 -11.07 2.87 -4.97
CA THR A 206 -12.02 2.12 -5.80
C THR A 206 -11.32 1.06 -6.65
N VAL A 207 -11.99 -0.08 -6.88
CA VAL A 207 -11.60 -1.09 -7.89
C VAL A 207 -12.71 -1.16 -8.95
N PRO A 208 -12.67 -0.26 -9.97
CA PRO A 208 -13.80 -0.05 -10.86
C PRO A 208 -14.00 -1.15 -11.91
N ASN A 209 -12.99 -1.99 -12.16
CA ASN A 209 -13.03 -3.07 -13.13
C ASN A 209 -12.84 -4.41 -12.42
N PHE A 210 -13.78 -5.34 -12.62
CA PHE A 210 -13.77 -6.66 -11.98
C PHE A 210 -13.52 -6.57 -10.47
N HIS A 211 -14.44 -5.88 -9.79
CA HIS A 211 -14.32 -5.53 -8.37
C HIS A 211 -14.01 -6.76 -7.50
N ASN A 212 -13.22 -6.56 -6.44
CA ASN A 212 -12.86 -7.62 -5.49
C ASN A 212 -13.38 -7.24 -4.09
N PRO A 213 -14.41 -7.91 -3.54
CA PRO A 213 -14.94 -9.25 -3.89
C PRO A 213 -16.36 -9.25 -4.51
N ALA A 214 -16.83 -8.13 -5.05
CA ALA A 214 -18.24 -7.96 -5.43
C ALA A 214 -18.56 -8.58 -6.80
#